data_AF-A0A962ASP4-F1
#
_entry.id   AF-A0A962ASP4-F1
#
_cell.length_a   1.000
_cell.length_b   1.000
_cell.length_c   1.000
_cell.angle_alpha   90.00
_cell.angle_beta   90.00
_cell.angle_gamma   90.00
#
_symmetry.space_group_name_H-M   'P 1'
#
loop_
_entity.id
_entity.type
_entity.pdbx_description
1 polymer ?
#
loop_
_entity_poly.entity_id
_entity_poly.type
_entity_poly.pdbx_seq_one_letter_code
_entity_poly.pdbx_strand_id
1 'polypeptide(L)'
;MAGGATTATVLGMSPMVASTIVLAATYAVVISEKINRSIVALVGASVMVVAGLLTQDEAIRGIDFNTIGLLTGMMILVSISRRSGMFQYVAIRA
;
A
#
# COMPACT_ATOMS: atom_id res chain seq x y z
N MET A 1 -24.29 9.32 -7.63
CA MET A 1 -25.22 8.39 -6.95
C MET A 1 -24.54 7.91 -5.69
N ALA A 2 -24.74 8.66 -4.60
CA ALA A 2 -24.31 8.27 -3.26
C ALA A 2 -25.36 7.29 -2.71
N GLY A 3 -24.95 6.06 -2.41
CA GLY A 3 -25.86 5.05 -1.88
C GLY A 3 -25.13 3.76 -1.58
N GLY A 4 -25.03 3.44 -0.28
CA GLY A 4 -24.62 2.12 0.19
C GLY A 4 -23.32 2.06 0.97
N ALA A 5 -23.06 3.00 1.88
CA ALA A 5 -22.29 2.62 3.07
C ALA A 5 -23.14 1.56 3.77
N THR A 6 -22.75 0.30 3.61
CA THR A 6 -23.48 -0.87 4.07
C THR A 6 -23.71 -0.74 5.57
N THR A 7 -24.86 -0.21 5.99
CA THR A 7 -25.42 -0.31 7.34
C THR A 7 -25.85 -1.76 7.63
N ALA A 8 -25.13 -2.74 7.08
CA ALA A 8 -25.18 -4.13 7.47
C ALA A 8 -23.98 -4.36 8.37
N THR A 9 -24.24 -4.77 9.60
CA THR A 9 -23.22 -5.15 10.57
C THR A 9 -22.46 -6.38 10.07
N VAL A 10 -21.37 -6.16 9.32
CA VAL A 10 -20.56 -7.20 8.65
C VAL A 10 -20.12 -8.32 9.62
N LEU A 11 -20.01 -8.00 10.92
CA LEU A 11 -19.66 -8.94 12.01
C LEU A 11 -20.42 -8.64 13.32
N GLY A 12 -21.62 -8.04 13.25
CA GLY A 12 -22.30 -7.50 14.44
C GLY A 12 -21.75 -6.14 14.93
N MET A 13 -20.66 -5.65 14.32
CA MET A 13 -20.05 -4.34 14.58
C MET A 13 -20.29 -3.37 13.41
N SER A 14 -20.17 -2.06 13.66
CA SER A 14 -20.23 -1.06 12.60
C SER A 14 -19.05 -1.23 11.62
N PRO A 15 -19.27 -1.05 10.30
CA PRO A 15 -18.20 -1.16 9.30
C PRO A 15 -17.00 -0.24 9.59
N MET A 16 -17.27 0.94 10.15
CA MET A 16 -16.24 1.91 10.53
C MET A 16 -15.30 1.39 11.60
N VAL A 17 -15.83 0.72 12.63
CA VAL A 17 -15.01 0.12 13.70
C VAL A 17 -14.19 -1.04 13.15
N ALA A 18 -14.80 -1.92 12.35
CA ALA A 18 -14.10 -3.04 11.72
C ALA A 18 -12.92 -2.57 10.86
N SER A 19 -13.14 -1.60 9.97
CA SER A 19 -12.09 -1.00 9.14
C SER A 19 -10.98 -0.34 9.97
N THR A 20 -11.35 0.35 11.06
CA THR A 20 -10.38 1.01 11.95
C THR A 20 -9.50 -0.01 12.66
N ILE A 21 -10.06 -1.14 13.11
CA ILE A 21 -9.31 -2.23 13.75
C ILE A 21 -8.33 -2.84 12.75
N VAL A 22 -8.78 -3.16 11.53
CA VAL A 22 -7.90 -3.74 10.50
C VAL A 22 -6.76 -2.78 10.15
N LEU A 23 -7.06 -1.48 10.02
CA LEU A 23 -6.06 -0.44 9.77
C LEU A 23 -5.03 -0.37 10.89
N ALA A 24 -5.48 -0.24 12.13
CA ALA A 24 -4.61 -0.13 13.30
C ALA A 24 -3.73 -1.37 13.48
N ALA A 25 -4.30 -2.57 13.31
CA ALA A 25 -3.56 -3.83 13.39
C ALA A 25 -2.51 -3.93 12.28
N THR A 26 -2.87 -3.62 11.04
CA THR A 26 -1.94 -3.65 9.89
C THR A 26 -0.77 -2.69 10.12
N TYR A 27 -1.05 -1.45 10.52
CA TYR A 27 0.00 -0.47 10.80
C TYR A 27 0.87 -0.83 12.00
N ALA A 28 0.29 -1.37 13.08
CA ALA A 28 1.07 -1.83 14.23
C ALA A 28 2.10 -2.89 13.84
N VAL A 29 1.73 -3.83 12.96
CA VAL A 29 2.65 -4.86 12.45
C VAL A 29 3.69 -4.27 11.51
N VAL A 30 3.31 -3.33 10.62
CA VAL A 30 4.26 -2.64 9.73
C VAL A 30 5.30 -1.86 10.53
N ILE A 31 4.87 -1.12 11.55
CA ILE A 31 5.76 -0.32 12.44
C ILE A 31 6.66 -1.22 13.28
N SER A 32 6.20 -2.43 13.63
CA SER A 32 7.04 -3.39 14.34
C SER A 32 8.24 -3.88 13.51
N GLU A 33 8.24 -3.69 12.18
CA GLU A 33 9.28 -4.11 11.22
C GLU A 33 9.68 -5.60 11.29
N LYS A 34 8.95 -6.43 12.05
CA LYS A 34 9.23 -7.86 12.24
C LYS A 34 8.85 -8.72 11.03
N ILE A 35 7.95 -8.22 10.19
CA ILE A 35 7.41 -8.92 9.02
C ILE A 35 7.56 -8.01 7.81
N ASN A 36 7.73 -8.59 6.61
CA ASN A 36 7.81 -7.83 5.37
C ASN A 36 6.55 -6.95 5.19
N ARG A 37 6.74 -5.64 5.21
CA ARG A 37 5.70 -4.60 5.03
C ARG A 37 4.78 -4.85 3.83
N SER A 38 5.30 -5.38 2.72
CA SER A 38 4.50 -5.66 1.53
C SER A 38 3.54 -6.83 1.76
N ILE A 39 3.99 -7.88 2.44
CA ILE A 39 3.14 -9.03 2.77
C ILE A 39 2.03 -8.59 3.74
N VAL A 40 2.38 -7.82 4.77
CA VAL A 40 1.42 -7.32 5.76
C VAL A 40 0.36 -6.43 5.12
N ALA A 41 0.78 -5.50 4.25
CA ALA A 41 -0.14 -4.62 3.52
C ALA A 41 -1.08 -5.41 2.59
N LEU A 42 -0.57 -6.42 1.87
CA LEU A 42 -1.39 -7.27 1.01
C LEU A 42 -2.41 -8.10 1.80
N VAL A 43 -2.01 -8.65 2.95
CA VAL A 43 -2.93 -9.38 3.83
C VAL A 43 -4.01 -8.44 4.38
N GLY A 44 -3.64 -7.26 4.88
CA GLY A 44 -4.60 -6.27 5.36
C GLY A 44 -5.61 -5.85 4.28
N ALA A 45 -5.15 -5.55 3.07
CA ALA A 45 -6.01 -5.24 1.93
C ALA A 45 -6.93 -6.42 1.55
N SER A 46 -6.41 -7.65 1.56
CA SER A 46 -7.19 -8.86 1.28
C SER A 46 -8.30 -9.07 2.30
N VAL A 47 -8.01 -8.85 3.60
CA VAL A 47 -9.01 -8.92 4.67
C VAL A 47 -10.13 -7.90 4.45
N MET A 48 -9.80 -6.67 4.04
CA MET A 48 -10.81 -5.64 3.75
C MET A 48 -11.76 -6.04 2.62
N VAL A 49 -11.24 -6.67 1.57
CA VAL A 49 -12.05 -7.13 0.42
C VAL A 49 -12.88 -8.38 0.77
N VAL A 50 -12.28 -9.38 1.41
CA VAL A 50 -12.96 -10.64 1.77
C VAL A 50 -14.05 -10.40 2.82
N ALA A 51 -13.82 -9.47 3.76
CA ALA A 51 -14.83 -9.07 4.73
C ALA A 51 -15.94 -8.20 4.09
N GLY A 52 -15.83 -7.80 2.82
CA GLY A 52 -16.80 -6.91 2.17
C GLY A 52 -16.81 -5.49 2.73
N LEU A 53 -15.74 -5.07 3.40
CA LEU A 53 -15.54 -3.69 3.89
C LEU A 53 -15.18 -2.73 2.74
N LEU A 54 -14.56 -3.26 1.69
CA LEU A 54 -14.37 -2.59 0.39
C LEU A 54 -14.78 -3.53 -0.74
N THR A 55 -15.35 -2.97 -1.79
CA THR A 55 -15.51 -3.70 -3.06
C THR A 55 -14.18 -3.85 -3.78
N GLN A 56 -14.08 -4.86 -4.66
CA GLN A 56 -12.88 -5.07 -5.46
C GLN A 56 -12.57 -3.87 -6.38
N ASP A 57 -13.60 -3.24 -6.95
CA ASP A 57 -13.43 -2.05 -7.79
C ASP A 57 -12.88 -0.86 -6.99
N GLU A 58 -13.37 -0.63 -5.77
CA GLU A 58 -12.84 0.40 -4.88
C GLU A 58 -11.40 0.12 -4.46
N ALA A 59 -11.08 -1.15 -4.15
CA ALA A 59 -9.72 -1.56 -3.81
C ALA A 59 -8.74 -1.31 -4.96
N ILE A 60 -9.13 -1.62 -6.21
CA ILE A 60 -8.29 -1.38 -7.40
C ILE A 60 -8.15 0.13 -7.66
N ARG A 61 -9.23 0.91 -7.49
CA ARG A 61 -9.17 2.39 -7.62
C ARG A 61 -8.27 3.04 -6.58
N GLY A 62 -8.06 2.40 -5.43
CA GLY A 62 -7.10 2.85 -4.41
C GLY A 62 -5.63 2.71 -4.82
N ILE A 63 -5.32 2.01 -5.91
CA ILE A 63 -3.94 1.85 -6.40
C ILE A 63 -3.53 3.07 -7.23
N ASP A 64 -2.57 3.83 -6.73
CA ASP A 64 -1.95 4.92 -7.48
C ASP A 64 -0.79 4.43 -8.35
N PHE A 65 -1.10 4.16 -9.62
CA PHE A 65 -0.12 3.74 -10.62
C PHE A 65 0.91 4.82 -10.96
N ASN A 66 0.57 6.11 -10.81
CA ASN A 66 1.53 7.18 -11.08
C ASN A 66 2.63 7.14 -10.03
N THR A 67 2.28 6.99 -8.76
CA THR A 67 3.26 6.86 -7.67
C THR A 67 4.11 5.61 -7.81
N ILE A 68 3.50 4.44 -8.07
CA ILE A 68 4.25 3.18 -8.27
C ILE A 68 5.20 3.31 -9.48
N GLY A 69 4.71 3.83 -10.61
CA GLY A 69 5.49 4.04 -11.82
C GLY A 69 6.65 5.01 -11.63
N LEU A 70 6.40 6.14 -10.96
CA LEU A 70 7.41 7.15 -10.65
C LEU A 70 8.51 6.58 -9.74
N LEU A 71 8.13 5.95 -8.62
CA LEU A 71 9.09 5.36 -7.70
C LEU A 71 9.90 4.25 -8.37
N THR A 72 9.24 3.39 -9.15
CA THR A 72 9.92 2.33 -9.91
C THR A 72 10.90 2.91 -10.94
N GLY A 73 10.47 3.90 -11.72
CA GLY A 73 11.31 4.56 -12.72
C GLY A 73 12.53 5.24 -12.10
N MET A 74 12.33 5.96 -10.99
CA MET A 74 13.43 6.58 -10.22
C MET A 74 14.42 5.52 -9.72
N MET A 75 13.95 4.40 -9.18
CA MET A 75 14.83 3.32 -8.72
C MET A 75 15.61 2.66 -9.86
N ILE A 76 14.99 2.47 -11.03
CA ILE A 76 15.67 1.94 -12.23
C ILE A 76 16.79 2.89 -12.67
N LEU A 77 16.47 4.19 -12.83
CA LEU A 77 17.45 5.20 -13.24
C LEU A 77 18.63 5.27 -12.26
N VAL A 78 18.35 5.30 -10.95
CA VAL A 78 19.38 5.32 -9.90
C VAL A 78 20.22 4.04 -9.94
N SER A 79 19.60 2.88 -10.12
CA SER A 79 20.30 1.58 -10.20
C SER A 79 21.29 1.54 -11.38
N ILE A 80 20.84 1.95 -12.57
CA ILE A 80 21.69 1.98 -13.78
C ILE A 80 22.82 3.00 -13.61
N SER A 81 22.50 4.21 -13.15
CA SER A 81 23.47 5.28 -12.91
C SER A 81 24.56 4.88 -11.92
N ARG A 82 24.19 4.13 -10.88
CA ARG A 82 25.16 3.60 -9.91
C ARG A 82 26.02 2.50 -10.50
N ARG A 83 25.46 1.60 -11.32
CA ARG A 83 26.21 0.52 -11.99
C ARG A 83 27.19 1.04 -13.05
N SER A 84 26.84 2.12 -13.76
CA SER A 84 27.71 2.72 -14.79
C SER A 84 28.85 3.57 -14.22
N GLY A 85 28.90 3.77 -12.90
CA GLY A 85 29.88 4.65 -12.26
C GLY A 85 29.63 6.14 -12.54
N MET A 86 28.44 6.51 -13.02
CA MET A 86 28.09 7.90 -13.33
C MET A 86 28.31 8.82 -12.13
N PHE A 87 27.88 8.40 -10.94
CA PHE A 87 28.07 9.16 -9.71
C PHE A 87 29.55 9.29 -9.33
N GLN A 88 30.37 8.27 -9.60
CA GLN A 88 31.82 8.31 -9.32
C GLN A 88 32.56 9.20 -10.31
N TYR A 89 32.19 9.13 -11.60
CA TYR A 89 32.74 9.99 -12.65
C TYR A 89 32.49 11.47 -12.34
N VAL A 90 31.24 11.82 -11.96
CA VAL A 90 30.89 13.19 -11.57
C VAL A 90 31.65 13.62 -10.31
N ALA A 91 31.77 12.76 -9.29
CA ALA A 91 32.47 13.09 -8.05
C ALA A 91 33.99 13.34 -8.23
N ILE A 92 34.62 12.78 -9.25
CA ILE A 92 36.04 13.01 -9.57
C ILE A 92 36.22 14.26 -10.44
N ARG A 93 35.24 14.57 -11.29
CA ARG A 93 35.29 15.66 -12.28
C ARG A 93 34.73 17.00 -11.79
N ALA A 94 33.86 17.01 -10.79
CA ALA A 94 33.35 18.20 -10.11
C ALA A 94 34.28 18.61 -8.97
#